data_AF-A0AAW0WLU6-F1
#
_entry.id   AF-A0AAW0WLU6-F1
#
_cell.length_a   1.000
_cell.length_b   1.000
_cell.length_c   1.000
_cell.angle_alpha   90.00
_cell.angle_beta   90.00
_cell.angle_gamma   90.00
#
_symmetry.space_group_name_H-M   'P 1'
#
loop_
_entity.id
_entity.type
_entity.pdbx_description
1 polymer ?
#
loop_
_entity_poly.entity_id
_entity_poly.type
_entity_poly.pdbx_seq_one_letter_code
_entity_poly.pdbx_strand_id
1 'polypeptide(L)'
;MSETAYVWSDGTGLDYINWETGEPGNDTQSCVEMLTNKGTWVDVACTTKQSYLCKTKKIPNKYTTLSPTSKPGRISTGGVVGIVISVMVAVTVLAFLVYTYAFKTRARPSRTSHTQIDGTTIEYSSA
;
A
#
# COMPACT_ATOMS: atom_id res chain seq x y z
N MET A 1 -28.59 46.85 32.11
CA MET A 1 -28.14 45.45 32.16
C MET A 1 -27.53 45.17 30.81
N SER A 2 -26.23 44.89 30.76
CA SER A 2 -25.55 44.51 29.52
C SER A 2 -26.01 43.10 29.18
N GLU A 3 -26.82 42.93 28.13
CA GLU A 3 -27.06 41.59 27.59
C GLU A 3 -25.73 41.05 27.04
N THR A 4 -25.15 40.06 27.71
CA THR A 4 -24.07 39.26 27.13
C THR A 4 -24.68 38.43 26.00
N ALA A 5 -24.64 38.93 24.77
CA ALA A 5 -25.24 38.27 23.63
C ALA A 5 -24.33 37.15 23.12
N TYR A 6 -24.82 35.90 23.14
CA TYR A 6 -24.15 34.76 22.52
C TYR A 6 -24.20 34.88 21.00
N VAL A 7 -23.09 34.50 20.34
CA VAL A 7 -22.98 34.48 18.88
C VAL A 7 -22.41 33.15 18.42
N TRP A 8 -22.89 32.66 17.28
CA TRP A 8 -22.31 31.48 16.65
C TRP A 8 -20.93 31.80 16.07
N SER A 9 -20.00 30.85 16.18
CA SER A 9 -18.64 30.99 15.65
C SER A 9 -18.56 31.05 14.12
N ASP A 10 -19.60 30.60 13.42
CA ASP A 10 -19.71 30.71 11.96
C ASP A 10 -20.35 32.02 11.48
N GLY A 11 -20.72 32.91 12.42
CA GLY A 11 -21.36 34.20 12.13
C GLY A 11 -22.81 34.10 11.67
N THR A 12 -23.43 32.91 11.71
CA THR A 12 -24.86 32.78 11.45
C THR A 12 -25.69 33.39 12.59
N GLY A 13 -26.92 33.79 12.28
CA GLY A 13 -27.83 34.35 13.28
C GLY A 13 -28.18 33.32 14.35
N LEU A 14 -28.30 33.76 15.61
CA LEU A 14 -28.78 32.93 16.71
C LEU A 14 -30.31 32.82 16.61
N ASP A 15 -30.79 31.79 15.91
CA ASP A 15 -32.22 31.52 15.67
C ASP A 15 -32.78 30.36 16.52
N TYR A 16 -31.91 29.65 17.22
CA TYR A 16 -32.25 28.54 18.11
C TYR A 16 -31.43 28.60 19.40
N ILE A 17 -32.08 28.33 20.53
CA ILE A 17 -31.46 28.21 21.85
C ILE A 17 -31.98 26.96 22.56
N ASN A 18 -31.11 26.27 23.31
CA ASN A 18 -31.49 25.09 24.07
C ASN A 18 -30.72 24.96 25.38
N TRP A 19 -30.74 26.01 26.19
CA TRP A 19 -30.08 26.02 27.50
C TRP A 19 -30.61 24.93 28.42
N GLU A 20 -29.73 24.34 29.22
CA GLU A 20 -30.09 23.51 30.36
C GLU A 20 -30.80 24.37 31.42
N THR A 21 -31.58 23.72 32.28
CA THR A 21 -32.31 24.43 33.32
C THR A 21 -31.33 25.15 34.25
N GLY A 22 -31.43 26.49 34.32
CA GLY A 22 -30.54 27.33 35.13
C GLY A 22 -29.44 28.02 34.34
N GLU A 23 -29.36 27.79 33.02
CA GLU A 23 -28.34 28.34 32.13
C GLU A 23 -28.91 29.40 31.16
N PRO A 24 -28.09 30.31 30.62
CA PRO A 24 -26.66 30.50 30.95
C PRO A 24 -26.48 31.11 32.35
N GLY A 25 -25.38 30.75 33.02
CA GLY A 25 -24.96 31.35 34.27
C GLY A 25 -24.61 32.85 34.17
N ASN A 26 -24.13 33.42 35.28
CA ASN A 26 -23.84 34.85 35.40
C ASN A 26 -22.37 35.21 35.08
N ASP A 27 -21.64 34.31 34.42
CA ASP A 27 -20.21 34.47 34.16
C ASP A 27 -19.92 35.26 32.87
N THR A 28 -18.76 35.90 32.84
CA THR A 28 -18.35 36.88 31.82
C THR A 28 -17.42 36.30 30.75
N GLN A 29 -17.09 35.00 30.81
CA GLN A 29 -16.16 34.32 29.90
C GLN A 29 -16.74 32.99 29.37
N SER A 30 -17.95 33.08 28.82
CA SER A 30 -18.81 31.92 28.57
C SER A 30 -18.72 31.42 27.12
N CYS A 31 -17.99 30.31 26.92
CA CYS A 31 -18.17 29.43 25.76
C CYS A 31 -19.34 28.47 26.03
N VAL A 32 -19.85 27.81 25.00
CA VAL A 32 -21.02 26.92 25.13
C VAL A 32 -20.61 25.46 24.92
N GLU A 33 -21.02 24.60 25.83
CA GLU A 33 -20.91 23.16 25.72
C GLU A 33 -22.29 22.52 25.59
N MET A 34 -22.42 21.49 24.75
CA MET A 34 -23.64 20.70 24.62
C MET A 34 -23.51 19.39 25.40
N LEU A 35 -24.46 19.14 26.31
CA LEU A 35 -24.59 17.88 27.04
C LEU A 35 -25.10 16.79 26.09
N THR A 36 -24.25 15.85 25.70
CA THR A 36 -24.54 14.87 24.64
C THR A 36 -25.71 13.94 24.94
N ASN A 37 -26.03 13.71 26.21
CA ASN A 37 -27.15 12.87 26.64
C ASN A 37 -28.52 13.55 26.52
N LYS A 38 -28.57 14.89 26.50
CA LYS A 38 -29.82 15.67 26.48
C LYS A 38 -29.94 16.60 25.26
N GLY A 39 -28.81 16.99 24.67
CA GLY A 39 -28.72 18.04 23.65
C GLY A 39 -28.87 19.46 24.20
N THR A 40 -28.98 19.64 25.52
CA THR A 40 -29.06 20.94 26.20
C THR A 40 -27.68 21.59 26.35
N TRP A 41 -27.65 22.90 26.56
CA TRP A 41 -26.43 23.69 26.56
C TRP A 41 -26.13 24.24 27.95
N VAL A 42 -24.86 24.27 28.31
CA VAL A 42 -24.35 24.91 29.52
C VAL A 42 -23.26 25.89 29.13
N ASP A 43 -23.10 26.97 29.89
CA ASP A 43 -21.94 27.83 29.69
C ASP A 43 -20.71 27.33 30.45
N VAL A 44 -19.55 27.48 29.84
CA VAL A 44 -18.28 26.97 30.34
C VAL A 44 -17.16 27.96 30.06
N ALA A 45 -16.13 27.98 30.91
CA ALA A 45 -14.95 28.78 30.64
C ALA A 45 -14.29 28.33 29.32
N CYS A 46 -14.03 29.27 28.41
CA CYS A 46 -13.43 28.98 27.11
C CYS A 46 -12.04 28.31 27.16
N THR A 47 -11.34 28.41 28.29
CA THR A 47 -10.05 27.74 28.51
C THR A 47 -10.17 26.25 28.84
N THR A 48 -11.39 25.75 29.05
CA THR A 48 -11.66 24.34 29.36
C THR A 48 -11.42 23.48 28.12
N LYS A 49 -10.61 22.43 28.24
CA LYS A 49 -10.36 21.49 27.14
C LYS A 49 -11.52 20.51 27.04
N GLN A 50 -12.29 20.59 25.95
CA GLN A 50 -13.40 19.69 25.65
C GLN A 50 -13.32 19.15 24.23
N SER A 51 -14.07 18.07 23.94
CA SER A 51 -14.36 17.68 22.56
C SER A 51 -15.24 18.72 21.86
N TYR A 52 -15.19 18.78 20.53
CA TYR A 52 -15.94 19.76 19.74
C TYR A 52 -16.59 19.12 18.51
N LEU A 53 -17.61 19.81 17.98
CA LEU A 53 -18.32 19.43 16.76
C LEU A 53 -17.97 20.39 15.62
N CYS A 54 -17.66 19.85 14.45
CA CYS A 54 -17.43 20.65 13.24
C CYS A 54 -18.68 20.68 12.36
N LYS A 55 -18.97 21.85 11.79
CA LYS A 55 -20.02 22.06 10.78
C LYS A 55 -19.37 22.61 9.51
N THR A 56 -19.67 22.01 8.37
CA THR A 56 -19.24 22.52 7.05
C THR A 56 -20.40 22.49 6.07
N LYS A 57 -20.37 23.38 5.07
CA LYS A 57 -21.37 23.38 4.00
C LYS A 57 -21.24 22.08 3.22
N LYS A 58 -22.38 21.44 2.95
CA LYS A 58 -22.43 20.30 2.04
C LYS A 58 -21.89 20.75 0.68
N ILE A 59 -20.80 20.13 0.23
CA ILE A 59 -20.29 20.38 -1.12
C ILE A 59 -21.32 19.78 -2.08
N PRO A 60 -21.94 20.58 -2.97
CA PRO A 60 -22.78 20.01 -4.00
C PRO A 60 -21.89 19.12 -4.87
N ASN A 61 -22.22 17.83 -4.94
CA ASN A 61 -21.55 16.89 -5.83
C ASN A 61 -21.76 17.38 -7.26
N LYS A 62 -20.80 18.14 -7.81
CA LYS A 62 -20.74 18.39 -9.27
C LYS A 62 -20.37 17.13 -10.06
N TYR A 63 -20.21 15.98 -9.38
CA TYR A 63 -19.92 14.67 -9.96
C TYR A 63 -21.15 13.75 -10.08
N THR A 64 -22.36 14.29 -10.19
CA THR A 64 -23.39 13.55 -10.92
C THR A 64 -22.94 13.52 -12.39
N THR A 65 -22.47 12.34 -12.84
CA THR A 65 -22.19 11.91 -14.24
C THR A 65 -20.74 11.58 -14.62
N LEU A 66 -19.77 11.38 -13.71
CA LEU A 66 -18.63 10.51 -14.01
C LEU A 66 -18.22 9.71 -12.76
N SER A 67 -18.78 8.52 -12.64
CA SER A 67 -18.30 7.48 -11.72
C SER A 67 -16.77 7.36 -11.82
N PRO A 68 -15.99 7.41 -10.72
CA PRO A 68 -14.57 7.15 -10.77
C PRO A 68 -14.36 5.65 -11.02
N THR A 69 -14.46 5.23 -12.28
CA THR A 69 -14.05 3.88 -12.70
C THR A 69 -12.56 3.92 -13.04
N SER A 70 -11.72 3.99 -12.01
CA SER A 70 -10.38 3.44 -12.10
C SER A 70 -10.08 2.79 -10.76
N LYS A 71 -10.52 1.54 -10.62
CA LYS A 71 -9.98 0.65 -9.60
C LYS A 71 -8.45 0.72 -9.71
N PRO A 72 -7.71 0.93 -8.61
CA PRO A 72 -6.25 0.82 -8.67
C PRO A 72 -5.93 -0.58 -9.18
N GLY A 73 -5.09 -0.66 -10.22
CA GLY A 73 -4.74 -1.91 -10.88
C GLY A 73 -4.30 -2.94 -9.84
N ARG A 74 -5.14 -3.96 -9.63
CA ARG A 74 -4.76 -5.16 -8.89
C ARG A 74 -3.72 -5.86 -9.76
N ILE A 75 -2.44 -5.77 -9.38
CA ILE A 75 -1.41 -6.63 -9.95
C ILE A 75 -1.81 -8.05 -9.55
N SER A 76 -2.26 -8.83 -10.54
CA SER A 76 -2.64 -10.21 -10.36
C SER A 76 -1.42 -10.99 -9.89
N THR A 77 -1.44 -11.44 -8.64
CA THR A 77 -0.39 -12.26 -8.00
C THR A 77 -0.03 -13.50 -8.84
N GLY A 78 -0.93 -13.95 -9.71
CA GLY A 78 -0.69 -15.05 -10.65
C GLY A 78 0.34 -14.75 -11.74
N GLY A 79 0.53 -13.49 -12.14
CA GLY A 79 1.53 -13.11 -13.15
C GLY A 79 2.96 -13.27 -12.65
N VAL A 80 3.21 -12.94 -11.39
CA VAL A 80 4.54 -13.02 -10.77
C VAL A 80 4.98 -14.47 -10.59
N VAL A 81 4.06 -15.35 -10.17
CA VAL A 81 4.34 -16.78 -10.01
C VAL A 81 4.67 -17.46 -11.34
N GLY A 82 3.93 -17.11 -12.42
CA GLY A 82 4.20 -17.61 -13.76
C GLY A 82 5.61 -17.24 -14.25
N ILE A 83 6.02 -15.98 -14.07
CA ILE A 83 7.35 -15.51 -14.47
C ILE A 83 8.46 -16.27 -13.72
N VAL A 84 8.31 -16.46 -12.40
CA VAL A 84 9.31 -17.19 -11.59
C VAL A 84 9.42 -18.65 -12.05
N ILE A 85 8.30 -19.34 -12.27
CA ILE A 85 8.31 -20.73 -12.73
C ILE A 85 8.94 -20.82 -14.13
N SER A 86 8.58 -19.93 -15.06
CA SER A 86 9.16 -19.91 -16.40
C SER A 86 10.67 -19.68 -16.39
N VAL A 87 11.17 -18.77 -15.54
CA VAL A 87 12.62 -18.53 -15.39
C VAL A 87 13.32 -19.75 -14.81
N MET A 88 12.76 -20.38 -13.76
CA MET A 88 13.35 -21.58 -13.16
C MET A 88 13.40 -22.75 -14.16
N VAL A 89 12.35 -22.96 -14.96
CA VAL A 89 12.33 -23.99 -16.00
C VAL A 89 13.32 -23.68 -17.11
N ALA A 90 13.45 -22.42 -17.53
CA ALA A 90 14.44 -22.05 -18.55
C ALA A 90 15.87 -22.29 -18.05
N VAL A 91 16.18 -21.93 -16.80
CA VAL A 91 17.51 -22.15 -16.20
C VAL A 91 17.83 -23.64 -16.07
N THR A 92 16.88 -24.47 -15.64
CA THR A 92 17.11 -25.92 -15.51
C THR A 92 17.33 -26.58 -16.87
N VAL A 93 16.57 -26.20 -17.90
CA VAL A 93 16.75 -26.69 -19.27
C VAL A 93 18.12 -26.25 -19.82
N LEU A 94 18.49 -24.98 -19.66
CA LEU A 94 19.80 -24.48 -20.11
C LEU A 94 20.95 -25.19 -19.41
N ALA A 95 20.87 -25.38 -18.08
CA ALA A 95 21.87 -26.12 -17.33
C ALA A 95 22.00 -27.58 -17.78
N PHE A 96 20.88 -28.25 -18.06
CA PHE A 96 20.89 -29.63 -18.59
C PHE A 96 21.48 -29.71 -20.00
N LEU A 97 21.15 -28.77 -20.89
CA LEU A 97 21.74 -28.69 -22.23
C LEU A 97 23.24 -28.42 -22.17
N VAL A 98 23.69 -27.52 -21.30
CA VAL A 98 25.12 -27.25 -21.06
C VAL A 98 25.81 -28.48 -20.48
N TYR A 99 25.19 -29.16 -19.51
CA TYR A 99 25.73 -30.37 -18.91
C TYR A 99 25.90 -31.48 -19.94
N THR A 100 24.87 -31.76 -20.73
CA THR A 100 24.91 -32.79 -21.78
C THR A 100 25.87 -32.43 -22.91
N TYR A 101 25.93 -31.16 -23.31
CA TYR A 101 26.93 -30.67 -24.26
C TYR A 101 28.35 -30.85 -23.71
N ALA A 102 28.61 -30.40 -22.48
CA ALA A 102 29.91 -30.54 -21.82
C ALA A 102 30.29 -32.02 -21.66
N PHE A 103 29.37 -32.87 -21.22
CA PHE A 103 29.57 -34.32 -21.10
C PHE A 103 29.87 -34.96 -22.46
N LYS A 104 29.13 -34.58 -23.52
CA LYS A 104 29.36 -35.07 -24.89
C LYS A 104 30.68 -34.58 -25.48
N THR A 105 31.10 -33.35 -25.19
CA THR A 105 32.43 -32.84 -25.59
C THR A 105 33.57 -33.52 -24.85
N ARG A 106 33.37 -33.88 -23.57
CA ARG A 106 34.33 -34.65 -22.78
C ARG A 106 34.38 -36.12 -23.20
N ALA A 107 33.27 -36.67 -23.69
CA ALA A 107 33.16 -38.04 -24.19
C ALA A 107 33.59 -38.21 -25.66
N ARG A 108 33.99 -37.13 -26.36
CA ARG A 108 34.53 -37.25 -27.73
C ARG A 108 35.94 -37.86 -27.64
N PRO A 109 36.20 -39.08 -28.17
CA PRO A 109 37.54 -39.65 -28.18
C PRO A 109 38.46 -38.78 -29.04
N SER A 110 39.69 -38.58 -28.58
CA SER A 110 40.74 -37.90 -29.36
C SER A 110 40.90 -38.59 -30.72
N ARG A 111 40.66 -37.86 -31.81
CA ARG A 111 40.91 -38.34 -33.18
C ARG A 111 42.40 -38.14 -33.47
N THR A 112 43.23 -39.15 -33.19
CA THR A 112 44.63 -39.16 -33.63
C THR A 112 44.68 -39.27 -35.15
N SER A 113 45.21 -38.24 -35.84
CA SER A 113 45.50 -38.28 -37.28
C SER A 113 46.80 -39.04 -37.54
N HIS A 114 46.76 -39.92 -38.54
CA HIS A 114 47.80 -40.87 -38.94
C HIS A 114 49.15 -40.23 -39.29
N THR A 115 50.24 -40.94 -38.95
CA THR A 115 51.43 -41.05 -39.82
C THR A 115 51.82 -42.52 -39.89
N GLN A 116 51.61 -43.12 -41.06
CA GLN A 116 52.16 -44.41 -41.43
C GLN A 116 53.66 -44.20 -41.68
N ILE A 117 54.51 -44.84 -40.87
CA ILE A 117 55.93 -44.97 -41.13
C ILE A 117 56.26 -46.46 -41.10
N ASP A 118 57.03 -46.82 -42.09
CA ASP A 118 57.48 -48.11 -42.56
C ASP A 118 57.92 -49.10 -41.47
N GLY A 119 57.76 -50.39 -41.77
CA GLY A 119 57.90 -51.47 -40.80
C GLY A 119 59.32 -51.69 -40.30
N THR A 120 59.44 -52.17 -39.05
CA THR A 120 60.46 -53.15 -38.65
C THR A 120 60.01 -53.84 -37.36
N THR A 121 59.92 -55.16 -37.39
CA THR A 121 59.72 -56.06 -36.25
C THR A 121 61.00 -56.11 -35.42
N ILE A 122 60.92 -55.96 -34.10
CA ILE A 122 61.92 -56.53 -33.17
C ILE A 122 61.17 -57.13 -31.97
N GLU A 123 61.15 -58.47 -31.93
CA GLU A 123 60.95 -59.25 -30.70
C GLU A 123 62.03 -58.91 -29.69
N TYR A 124 61.73 -58.93 -28.39
CA TYR A 124 62.56 -59.68 -27.44
C TYR A 124 61.77 -60.06 -26.17
N SER A 125 61.91 -61.34 -25.83
CA SER A 125 61.38 -62.04 -24.67
C SER A 125 62.14 -61.70 -23.38
N SER A 126 61.38 -61.66 -22.28
CA SER A 126 61.70 -62.09 -20.90
C SER A 126 63.13 -61.97 -20.35
N ALA A 127 63.24 -61.24 -19.23
CA ALA A 127 63.81 -61.74 -17.98
C ALA A 127 63.06 -61.08 -16.80
#